data_AF-A0A1V5QZ17-F1
#
_entry.id   AF-A0A1V5QZ17-F1
#
_cell.length_a   1.000
_cell.length_b   1.000
_cell.length_c   1.000
_cell.angle_alpha   90.00
_cell.angle_beta   90.00
_cell.angle_gamma   90.00
#
_symmetry.space_group_name_H-M   'P 1'
#
loop_
_entity.id
_entity.type
_entity.pdbx_description
1 polymer ?
#
loop_
_entity_poly.entity_id
_entity_poly.type
_entity_poly.pdbx_seq_one_letter_code
_entity_poly.pdbx_strand_id
1 'polypeptide(L)'
;MHYSRCLFLIYIVLSIDFSMNCDTCVPTSSLNSCQLFHTWQDKSGNPLQITSQNKYNTPLGTMACARKFNLSHLRLATTKNHPSGQTLFPTNSTFAALLNNFLSSIDKNNYFLVYFSRIHLVILHELYSYLMKIYTTFNMNVTRDLKEYLTNEPTQALNRKTHIINHFLNIIEAQSNQAITSRMPALPKHLATYTGNTLLLNHDYGADLNLLIENQELNVVSDPVVQQGIRDMRSDYLTIFGNYLQFFRAYTISLEQPDPTYGSVFVRHATEIQKIMSNATPTIDPNSPLNQRATILRQIQLINPPIFFYDDETLRSLKVIPKTASTFGPKIQKVGWPTKVVQDAQNPKPIVDKNGIVISKLPPAYFVDAQGNQVTNIASAARLYVNIPTLDHMYTQQILQQPTWLNSYQGVMLMLRACLGDFTALFDPIFTDELILDPCMRCIIMNSAIKAGIVVSAQPAQVCQECQDYLSSLRKLISQQQQSQQGPPPPPPDLSQGPP
;
A
#
# COMPACT_ATOMS: atom_id res chain seq x y z
N MET A 1 -16.12 -19.06 19.43
CA MET A 1 -14.89 -19.60 18.80
C MET A 1 -14.36 -18.79 17.59
N HIS A 2 -15.12 -17.91 16.91
CA HIS A 2 -14.58 -17.11 15.79
C HIS A 2 -14.04 -15.70 16.13
N TYR A 3 -14.33 -15.15 17.32
CA TYR A 3 -13.60 -13.97 17.85
C TYR A 3 -12.10 -14.23 17.99
N SER A 4 -11.74 -15.49 18.22
CA SER A 4 -10.35 -15.93 18.26
C SER A 4 -9.69 -15.83 16.89
N ARG A 5 -10.36 -15.96 15.72
CA ARG A 5 -9.66 -15.94 14.41
C ARG A 5 -9.24 -14.53 13.93
N CYS A 6 -10.04 -13.49 14.17
CA CYS A 6 -9.62 -12.11 13.90
C CYS A 6 -8.56 -11.63 14.91
N LEU A 7 -8.71 -11.98 16.19
CA LEU A 7 -7.65 -11.76 17.17
C LEU A 7 -6.41 -12.60 16.86
N PHE A 8 -6.51 -13.83 16.35
CA PHE A 8 -5.39 -14.72 16.03
C PHE A 8 -4.65 -14.30 14.75
N LEU A 9 -5.32 -13.68 13.77
CA LEU A 9 -4.63 -13.00 12.66
C LEU A 9 -3.90 -11.74 13.15
N ILE A 10 -4.49 -10.96 14.06
CA ILE A 10 -3.82 -9.81 14.71
C ILE A 10 -2.71 -10.28 15.69
N TYR A 11 -2.86 -11.44 16.32
CA TYR A 11 -1.94 -12.03 17.30
C TYR A 11 -0.77 -12.75 16.61
N ILE A 12 -0.98 -13.41 15.46
CA ILE A 12 0.10 -13.89 14.57
C ILE A 12 0.87 -12.70 13.98
N VAL A 13 0.20 -11.58 13.70
CA VAL A 13 0.84 -10.31 13.28
C VAL A 13 1.66 -9.67 14.40
N LEU A 14 1.48 -10.06 15.67
CA LEU A 14 2.15 -9.44 16.83
C LEU A 14 3.00 -10.40 17.68
N SER A 15 2.97 -11.73 17.47
CA SER A 15 3.53 -12.72 18.42
C SER A 15 4.41 -13.81 17.80
N ILE A 16 5.00 -13.59 16.62
CA ILE A 16 6.05 -14.53 16.15
C ILE A 16 7.37 -14.14 16.80
N ASP A 17 7.66 -14.78 17.93
CA ASP A 17 9.02 -14.91 18.47
C ASP A 17 9.88 -15.70 17.47
N PHE A 18 10.82 -15.01 16.81
CA PHE A 18 11.82 -15.64 15.96
C PHE A 18 12.98 -16.17 16.81
N SER A 19 12.87 -17.42 17.25
CA SER A 19 14.03 -18.26 17.54
C SER A 19 14.49 -18.89 16.21
N MET A 20 15.31 -18.18 15.45
CA MET A 20 16.10 -18.79 14.39
C MET A 20 17.43 -19.23 15.00
N ASN A 21 17.52 -20.51 15.38
CA ASN A 21 18.81 -21.19 15.51
C ASN A 21 19.41 -21.32 14.10
N CYS A 22 20.18 -20.32 13.69
CA CYS A 22 21.12 -20.43 12.58
C CYS A 22 22.40 -21.10 13.09
N ASP A 23 22.40 -22.43 13.19
CA ASP A 23 23.53 -23.24 13.69
C ASP A 23 24.78 -23.24 12.79
N THR A 24 24.93 -22.31 11.84
CA THR A 24 26.12 -22.26 10.96
C THR A 24 26.68 -20.86 10.68
N CYS A 25 26.35 -19.85 11.47
CA CYS A 25 27.08 -18.57 11.42
C CYS A 25 28.29 -18.63 12.34
N VAL A 26 29.49 -18.78 11.74
CA VAL A 26 30.78 -18.68 12.43
C VAL A 26 30.84 -17.39 13.27
N PRO A 27 31.17 -17.45 14.57
CA PRO A 27 31.14 -16.28 15.43
C PRO A 27 32.39 -15.44 15.22
N THR A 28 32.27 -14.33 14.48
CA THR A 28 33.19 -13.21 14.63
C THR A 28 32.63 -12.27 15.71
N SER A 29 33.44 -12.01 16.73
CA SER A 29 33.10 -11.42 18.02
C SER A 29 32.63 -9.95 18.02
N SER A 30 32.16 -9.42 16.88
CA SER A 30 31.63 -8.05 16.74
C SER A 30 30.17 -7.99 16.28
N LEU A 31 29.48 -9.12 16.14
CA LEU A 31 28.11 -9.22 15.59
C LEU A 31 26.96 -9.13 16.62
N ASN A 32 27.25 -8.99 17.92
CA ASN A 32 26.24 -9.09 18.98
C ASN A 32 25.34 -7.85 19.21
N SER A 33 25.38 -6.81 18.37
CA SER A 33 24.64 -5.57 18.62
C SER A 33 23.50 -5.21 17.67
N CYS A 34 23.21 -5.99 16.61
CA CYS A 34 21.94 -5.83 15.88
C CYS A 34 20.83 -6.67 16.56
N GLN A 35 20.47 -6.31 17.80
CA GLN A 35 19.17 -6.71 18.36
C GLN A 35 18.10 -5.93 17.59
N LEU A 36 17.45 -6.61 16.64
CA LEU A 36 16.46 -6.06 15.70
C LEU A 36 15.15 -5.58 16.37
N PHE A 37 15.05 -5.69 17.69
CA PHE A 37 13.85 -5.40 18.46
C PHE A 37 14.17 -4.42 19.58
N HIS A 38 14.00 -3.13 19.31
CA HIS A 38 13.84 -2.13 20.36
C HIS A 38 12.35 -1.94 20.65
N THR A 39 12.00 -1.89 21.93
CA THR A 39 10.68 -1.47 22.42
C THR A 39 10.37 -0.05 21.96
N TRP A 40 9.17 0.17 21.39
CA TRP A 40 8.68 1.48 20.99
C TRP A 40 8.35 2.32 22.22
N GLN A 41 9.38 2.96 22.77
CA GLN A 41 9.26 3.88 23.89
C GLN A 41 9.65 5.30 23.47
N ASP A 42 8.97 6.29 24.02
CA ASP A 42 9.42 7.68 23.90
C ASP A 42 10.75 7.88 24.65
N LYS A 43 11.33 9.08 24.57
CA LYS A 43 12.57 9.40 25.30
C LYS A 43 12.46 9.27 26.83
N SER A 44 11.23 9.10 27.35
CA SER A 44 10.90 8.97 28.77
C SER A 44 10.55 7.53 29.16
N GLY A 45 10.67 6.56 28.26
CA GLY A 45 10.36 5.15 28.52
C GLY A 45 8.87 4.79 28.44
N ASN A 46 8.00 5.73 28.06
CA ASN A 46 6.58 5.44 27.92
C ASN A 46 6.30 4.74 26.60
N PRO A 47 5.38 3.75 26.57
CA PRO A 47 4.95 3.12 25.32
C PRO A 47 4.46 4.18 24.33
N LEU A 48 5.06 4.23 23.13
CA LEU A 48 4.57 5.08 22.04
C LEU A 48 3.23 4.53 21.53
N GLN A 49 2.28 5.43 21.27
CA GLN A 49 1.02 5.05 20.62
C GLN A 49 1.32 4.62 19.17
N ILE A 50 1.04 3.35 18.87
CA ILE A 50 1.22 2.81 17.53
C ILE A 50 -0.08 3.07 16.74
N THR A 51 0.03 3.89 15.70
CA THR A 51 -1.04 4.20 14.75
C THR A 51 -0.82 3.43 13.45
N SER A 52 -1.84 3.37 12.59
CA SER A 52 -1.69 2.80 11.24
C SER A 52 -0.58 3.45 10.40
N GLN A 53 -0.19 4.69 10.74
CA GLN A 53 0.80 5.48 10.01
C GLN A 53 2.23 5.24 10.51
N ASN A 54 2.43 4.93 11.80
CA ASN A 54 3.77 4.78 12.38
C ASN A 54 4.12 3.33 12.75
N LYS A 55 3.17 2.37 12.65
CA LYS A 55 3.40 0.95 12.98
C LYS A 55 4.46 0.25 12.15
N TYR A 56 4.79 0.82 11.01
CA TYR A 56 5.81 0.31 10.10
C TYR A 56 7.09 1.15 10.13
N ASN A 57 7.16 2.18 10.99
CA ASN A 57 8.42 2.84 11.25
C ASN A 57 9.39 1.76 11.73
N THR A 58 10.65 1.83 11.34
CA THR A 58 11.64 0.84 11.76
C THR A 58 12.44 1.46 12.89
N PRO A 59 12.71 0.75 14.00
CA PRO A 59 13.48 1.31 15.10
C PRO A 59 14.83 1.85 14.62
N LEU A 60 15.31 2.93 15.25
CA LEU A 60 16.55 3.63 14.86
C LEU A 60 17.77 2.67 14.73
N GLY A 61 17.87 1.65 15.60
CA GLY A 61 18.92 0.64 15.53
C GLY A 61 18.85 -0.25 14.27
N THR A 62 17.65 -0.67 13.88
CA THR A 62 17.42 -1.44 12.65
C THR A 62 17.66 -0.60 11.39
N MET A 63 17.31 0.70 11.43
CA MET A 63 17.66 1.65 10.35
C MET A 63 19.19 1.83 10.21
N ALA A 64 19.93 1.90 11.33
CA ALA A 64 21.39 1.99 11.30
C ALA A 64 22.03 0.73 10.70
N CYS A 65 21.49 -0.45 11.03
CA CYS A 65 21.92 -1.73 10.46
C CYS A 65 21.64 -1.77 8.93
N ALA A 66 20.44 -1.38 8.47
CA ALA A 66 20.06 -1.34 7.05
C ALA A 66 20.90 -0.35 6.21
N ARG A 67 21.19 0.84 6.75
CA ARG A 67 22.10 1.82 6.12
C ARG A 67 23.53 1.28 6.01
N LYS A 68 24.03 0.62 7.06
CA LYS A 68 25.39 0.07 7.10
C LYS A 68 25.59 -1.08 6.09
N PHE A 69 24.53 -1.81 5.75
CA PHE A 69 24.57 -2.86 4.72
C PHE A 69 24.30 -2.35 3.30
N ASN A 70 24.10 -1.04 3.12
CA ASN A 70 23.83 -0.44 1.81
C ASN A 70 22.71 -1.20 1.06
N LEU A 71 21.67 -1.59 1.80
CA LEU A 71 20.50 -2.28 1.28
C LEU A 71 19.63 -1.30 0.47
N SER A 72 20.17 -0.79 -0.64
CA SER A 72 19.33 -0.27 -1.71
C SER A 72 18.72 -1.49 -2.40
N HIS A 73 17.45 -1.74 -2.09
CA HIS A 73 16.68 -2.84 -2.68
C HIS A 73 16.38 -2.61 -4.17
N LEU A 74 16.75 -1.43 -4.68
CA LEU A 74 16.66 -0.97 -6.05
C LEU A 74 17.99 -1.20 -6.78
N ARG A 75 18.48 -2.45 -6.79
CA ARG A 75 19.55 -2.80 -7.74
C ARG A 75 19.01 -2.65 -9.16
N LEU A 76 19.73 -1.90 -10.00
CA LEU A 76 19.53 -1.83 -11.44
C LEU A 76 19.48 -3.27 -11.99
N ALA A 77 18.29 -3.77 -12.29
CA ALA A 77 18.13 -4.94 -13.12
C ALA A 77 18.53 -4.51 -14.53
N THR A 78 19.81 -4.70 -14.88
CA THR A 78 20.38 -4.31 -16.18
C THR A 78 19.99 -5.26 -17.31
N THR A 79 19.16 -6.28 -17.04
CA THR A 79 18.91 -7.38 -17.99
C THR A 79 17.48 -7.35 -18.54
N LYS A 80 17.43 -7.28 -19.88
CA LYS A 80 16.31 -6.91 -20.76
C LYS A 80 15.59 -8.13 -21.35
N ASN A 81 14.95 -8.96 -20.55
CA ASN A 81 14.23 -10.14 -21.09
C ASN A 81 12.72 -10.08 -20.81
N HIS A 82 12.09 -8.94 -21.03
CA HIS A 82 10.63 -8.88 -21.04
C HIS A 82 10.09 -9.46 -22.35
N PRO A 83 9.08 -10.35 -22.31
CA PRO A 83 8.42 -10.80 -23.53
C PRO A 83 7.77 -9.61 -24.23
N SER A 84 7.82 -9.60 -25.58
CA SER A 84 7.23 -8.52 -26.37
C SER A 84 5.72 -8.44 -26.15
N GLY A 85 5.12 -7.28 -26.43
CA GLY A 85 3.68 -7.12 -26.41
C GLY A 85 2.97 -8.10 -27.35
N GLN A 86 3.56 -8.43 -28.50
CA GLN A 86 2.99 -9.43 -29.43
C GLN A 86 3.04 -10.84 -28.85
N THR A 87 4.07 -11.16 -28.06
CA THR A 87 4.16 -12.45 -27.38
C THR A 87 3.05 -12.60 -26.34
N LEU A 88 2.79 -11.54 -25.55
CA LEU A 88 1.79 -11.57 -24.48
C LEU A 88 0.35 -11.35 -24.97
N PHE A 89 0.16 -10.62 -26.08
CA PHE A 89 -1.14 -10.29 -26.67
C PHE A 89 -1.18 -10.62 -28.17
N PRO A 90 -1.03 -11.91 -28.56
CA PRO A 90 -0.94 -12.30 -29.97
C PRO A 90 -2.21 -11.99 -30.76
N THR A 91 -3.36 -11.92 -30.08
CA THR A 91 -4.68 -11.70 -30.69
C THR A 91 -5.16 -10.25 -30.55
N ASN A 92 -4.41 -9.37 -29.88
CA ASN A 92 -4.80 -7.98 -29.66
C ASN A 92 -3.63 -7.02 -29.94
N SER A 93 -3.54 -6.57 -31.19
CA SER A 93 -2.48 -5.68 -31.67
C SER A 93 -2.45 -4.34 -30.95
N THR A 94 -3.59 -3.84 -30.47
CA THR A 94 -3.68 -2.60 -29.69
C THR A 94 -3.00 -2.76 -28.33
N PHE A 95 -3.30 -3.84 -27.59
CA PHE A 95 -2.64 -4.10 -26.31
C PHE A 95 -1.15 -4.37 -26.49
N ALA A 96 -0.78 -5.14 -27.53
CA ALA A 96 0.61 -5.35 -27.87
C ALA A 96 1.36 -4.04 -28.15
N ALA A 97 0.78 -3.13 -28.92
CA ALA A 97 1.36 -1.82 -29.23
C ALA A 97 1.52 -0.95 -27.98
N LEU A 98 0.47 -0.85 -27.15
CA LEU A 98 0.53 -0.07 -25.90
C LEU A 98 1.59 -0.62 -24.92
N LEU A 99 1.67 -1.94 -24.77
CA LEU A 99 2.69 -2.56 -23.94
C LEU A 99 4.09 -2.32 -24.51
N ASN A 100 4.30 -2.45 -25.82
CA ASN A 100 5.61 -2.16 -26.42
C ASN A 100 6.01 -0.69 -26.31
N ASN A 101 5.05 0.24 -26.41
CA ASN A 101 5.31 1.66 -26.16
C ASN A 101 5.78 1.88 -24.72
N PHE A 102 5.15 1.22 -23.75
CA PHE A 102 5.58 1.26 -22.36
C PHE A 102 6.98 0.62 -22.16
N LEU A 103 7.22 -0.58 -22.69
CA LEU A 103 8.50 -1.29 -22.55
C LEU A 103 9.65 -0.53 -23.23
N SER A 104 9.44 0.01 -24.43
CA SER A 104 10.46 0.81 -25.12
C SER A 104 10.76 2.14 -24.42
N SER A 105 9.77 2.71 -23.72
CA SER A 105 9.93 3.87 -22.86
C SER A 105 10.76 3.56 -21.61
N ILE A 106 10.57 2.39 -21.01
CA ILE A 106 11.42 1.89 -19.93
C ILE A 106 12.86 1.71 -20.40
N ASP A 107 13.08 1.13 -21.59
CA ASP A 107 14.42 0.85 -22.13
C ASP A 107 15.27 2.11 -22.33
N LYS A 108 14.63 3.28 -22.49
CA LYS A 108 15.30 4.58 -22.60
C LYS A 108 15.78 5.12 -21.25
N ASN A 109 15.19 4.67 -20.15
CA ASN A 109 15.49 5.18 -18.81
C ASN A 109 15.50 4.04 -17.78
N ASN A 110 16.67 3.44 -17.58
CA ASN A 110 16.87 2.32 -16.64
C ASN A 110 16.51 2.68 -15.19
N TYR A 111 16.54 3.96 -14.82
CA TYR A 111 16.14 4.42 -13.48
C TYR A 111 14.62 4.43 -13.31
N PHE A 112 13.84 4.46 -14.39
CA PHE A 112 12.38 4.46 -14.32
C PHE A 112 11.81 3.28 -13.55
N LEU A 113 12.29 2.05 -13.82
CA LEU A 113 11.75 0.84 -13.18
C LEU A 113 11.81 0.91 -11.66
N VAL A 114 12.85 1.55 -11.14
CA VAL A 114 13.08 1.74 -9.71
C VAL A 114 12.02 2.67 -9.12
N TYR A 115 11.87 3.88 -9.68
CA TYR A 115 10.87 4.85 -9.21
C TYR A 115 9.44 4.35 -9.42
N PHE A 116 9.16 3.75 -10.58
CA PHE A 116 7.87 3.19 -10.91
C PHE A 116 7.45 2.13 -9.89
N SER A 117 8.36 1.22 -9.54
CA SER A 117 8.02 0.15 -8.61
C SER A 117 7.75 0.68 -7.21
N ARG A 118 8.46 1.72 -6.78
CA ARG A 118 8.14 2.42 -5.52
C ARG A 118 6.76 3.06 -5.59
N ILE A 119 6.47 3.86 -6.62
CA ILE A 119 5.15 4.51 -6.79
C ILE A 119 4.03 3.47 -6.83
N HIS A 120 4.19 2.41 -7.62
CA HIS A 120 3.21 1.34 -7.74
C HIS A 120 2.97 0.64 -6.39
N LEU A 121 4.03 0.28 -5.66
CA LEU A 121 3.90 -0.34 -4.33
C LEU A 121 3.28 0.60 -3.29
N VAL A 122 3.62 1.90 -3.32
CA VAL A 122 2.99 2.91 -2.46
C VAL A 122 1.49 2.95 -2.73
N ILE A 123 1.08 3.03 -4.00
CA ILE A 123 -0.34 3.08 -4.37
C ILE A 123 -1.06 1.79 -3.95
N LEU A 124 -0.46 0.62 -4.19
CA LEU A 124 -1.01 -0.66 -3.74
C LEU A 124 -1.14 -0.72 -2.22
N HIS A 125 -0.16 -0.19 -1.48
CA HIS A 125 -0.22 -0.14 -0.02
C HIS A 125 -1.31 0.79 0.50
N GLU A 126 -1.49 1.96 -0.11
CA GLU A 126 -2.56 2.89 0.24
C GLU A 126 -3.93 2.26 -0.04
N LEU A 127 -4.11 1.61 -1.18
CA LEU A 127 -5.30 0.83 -1.51
C LEU A 127 -5.54 -0.29 -0.49
N TYR A 128 -4.52 -1.07 -0.16
CA TYR A 128 -4.59 -2.12 0.85
C TYR A 128 -5.03 -1.57 2.20
N SER A 129 -4.38 -0.50 2.66
CA SER A 129 -4.68 0.15 3.94
C SER A 129 -6.09 0.72 3.98
N TYR A 130 -6.57 1.30 2.88
CA TYR A 130 -7.93 1.78 2.73
C TYR A 130 -8.95 0.62 2.78
N LEU A 131 -8.74 -0.43 2.00
CA LEU A 131 -9.63 -1.60 1.95
C LEU A 131 -9.65 -2.38 3.27
N MET A 132 -8.51 -2.49 3.95
CA MET A 132 -8.41 -3.12 5.27
C MET A 132 -9.22 -2.37 6.34
N LYS A 133 -9.30 -1.04 6.27
CA LYS A 133 -10.18 -0.26 7.16
C LYS A 133 -11.65 -0.63 6.92
N ILE A 134 -12.08 -0.76 5.67
CA ILE A 134 -13.45 -1.18 5.31
C ILE A 134 -13.72 -2.61 5.77
N TYR A 135 -12.78 -3.52 5.49
CA TYR A 135 -12.86 -4.91 5.92
C TYR A 135 -13.02 -5.02 7.44
N THR A 136 -12.23 -4.25 8.19
CA THR A 136 -12.31 -4.21 9.65
C THR A 136 -13.70 -3.76 10.11
N THR A 137 -14.25 -2.70 9.52
CA THR A 137 -15.61 -2.22 9.79
C THR A 137 -16.66 -3.31 9.56
N PHE A 138 -16.56 -4.04 8.46
CA PHE A 138 -17.51 -5.12 8.16
C PHE A 138 -17.42 -6.28 9.13
N ASN A 139 -16.21 -6.69 9.51
CA ASN A 139 -16.03 -7.75 10.50
C ASN A 139 -16.57 -7.36 11.89
N MET A 140 -16.55 -6.07 12.22
CA MET A 140 -17.16 -5.54 13.44
C MET A 140 -18.69 -5.44 13.36
N ASN A 141 -19.26 -5.44 12.15
CA ASN A 141 -20.71 -5.47 11.89
C ASN A 141 -21.26 -6.89 11.68
N VAL A 142 -20.49 -7.95 12.00
CA VAL A 142 -20.92 -9.33 11.76
C VAL A 142 -22.17 -9.66 12.58
N THR A 143 -23.27 -9.86 11.86
CA THR A 143 -24.53 -10.37 12.39
C THR A 143 -24.39 -11.87 12.67
N ARG A 144 -24.45 -12.26 13.95
CA ARG A 144 -24.43 -13.68 14.36
C ARG A 144 -25.81 -14.32 14.39
N ASP A 145 -26.85 -13.50 14.46
CA ASP A 145 -28.22 -13.96 14.45
C ASP A 145 -28.64 -14.26 13.01
N LEU A 146 -29.02 -15.52 12.73
CA LEU A 146 -29.37 -15.96 11.39
C LEU A 146 -30.59 -15.20 10.84
N LYS A 147 -31.55 -14.84 11.70
CA LYS A 147 -32.77 -14.14 11.28
C LYS A 147 -32.45 -12.70 10.88
N GLU A 148 -31.68 -12.00 11.69
CA GLU A 148 -31.17 -10.66 11.37
C GLU A 148 -30.32 -10.69 10.10
N TYR A 149 -29.48 -11.71 9.94
CA TYR A 149 -28.69 -11.92 8.72
C TYR A 149 -29.59 -12.06 7.48
N LEU A 150 -30.56 -12.98 7.50
CA LEU A 150 -31.48 -13.19 6.38
C LEU A 150 -32.33 -11.96 6.08
N THR A 151 -32.61 -11.13 7.09
CA THR A 151 -33.38 -9.90 6.96
C THR A 151 -32.53 -8.77 6.35
N ASN A 152 -31.27 -8.65 6.74
CA ASN A 152 -30.39 -7.56 6.35
C ASN A 152 -29.62 -7.83 5.05
N GLU A 153 -29.36 -9.08 4.68
CA GLU A 153 -28.56 -9.38 3.48
C GLU A 153 -29.20 -8.88 2.16
N PRO A 154 -30.52 -8.93 1.95
CA PRO A 154 -31.15 -8.33 0.76
C PRO A 154 -30.97 -6.80 0.67
N THR A 155 -30.91 -6.10 1.81
CA THR A 155 -30.86 -4.63 1.87
C THR A 155 -29.43 -4.09 2.01
N GLN A 156 -28.55 -4.79 2.72
CA GLN A 156 -27.18 -4.33 3.00
C GLN A 156 -26.13 -5.07 2.18
N ALA A 157 -26.41 -6.32 1.75
CA ALA A 157 -25.47 -7.18 1.02
C ALA A 157 -24.10 -7.31 1.73
N LEU A 158 -24.09 -7.35 3.06
CA LEU A 158 -22.86 -7.26 3.86
C LEU A 158 -21.90 -8.41 3.54
N ASN A 159 -22.40 -9.63 3.35
CA ASN A 159 -21.57 -10.77 3.02
C ASN A 159 -20.98 -10.66 1.61
N ARG A 160 -21.79 -10.27 0.63
CA ARG A 160 -21.31 -10.05 -0.75
C ARG A 160 -20.24 -8.96 -0.80
N LYS A 161 -20.45 -7.84 -0.10
CA LYS A 161 -19.47 -6.75 0.00
C LYS A 161 -18.19 -7.19 0.69
N THR A 162 -18.29 -7.91 1.81
CA THR A 162 -17.13 -8.47 2.52
C THR A 162 -16.34 -9.41 1.61
N HIS A 163 -17.03 -10.25 0.84
CA HIS A 163 -16.40 -11.15 -0.12
C HIS A 163 -15.66 -10.40 -1.24
N ILE A 164 -16.25 -9.33 -1.78
CA ILE A 164 -15.61 -8.46 -2.76
C ILE A 164 -14.34 -7.81 -2.18
N ILE A 165 -14.43 -7.25 -0.96
CA ILE A 165 -13.28 -6.63 -0.30
C ILE A 165 -12.15 -7.65 -0.09
N ASN A 166 -12.46 -8.86 0.37
CA ASN A 166 -11.45 -9.93 0.51
C ASN A 166 -10.74 -10.22 -0.81
N HIS A 167 -11.48 -10.32 -1.91
CA HIS A 167 -10.88 -10.56 -3.21
C HIS A 167 -10.01 -9.39 -3.69
N PHE A 168 -10.37 -8.14 -3.38
CA PHE A 168 -9.49 -6.99 -3.64
C PHE A 168 -8.18 -7.07 -2.85
N LEU A 169 -8.26 -7.43 -1.56
CA LEU A 169 -7.08 -7.60 -0.73
C LEU A 169 -6.18 -8.70 -1.30
N ASN A 170 -6.74 -9.85 -1.70
CA ASN A 170 -5.97 -10.95 -2.30
C ASN A 170 -5.30 -10.52 -3.61
N ILE A 171 -6.00 -9.75 -4.45
CA ILE A 171 -5.43 -9.18 -5.69
C ILE A 171 -4.24 -8.27 -5.36
N ILE A 172 -4.38 -7.35 -4.39
CA ILE A 172 -3.31 -6.42 -4.03
C ILE A 172 -2.12 -7.16 -3.40
N GLU A 173 -2.38 -8.13 -2.53
CA GLU A 173 -1.36 -8.96 -1.90
C GLU A 173 -0.61 -9.79 -2.96
N ALA A 174 -1.30 -10.31 -3.98
CA ALA A 174 -0.67 -11.04 -5.08
C ALA A 174 0.33 -10.16 -5.86
N GLN A 175 -0.03 -8.93 -6.23
CA GLN A 175 0.91 -8.03 -6.95
C GLN A 175 2.02 -7.53 -6.03
N SER A 176 1.70 -7.18 -4.79
CA SER A 176 2.70 -6.77 -3.80
C SER A 176 3.72 -7.90 -3.61
N ASN A 177 3.26 -9.12 -3.40
CA ASN A 177 4.10 -10.30 -3.30
C ASN A 177 4.93 -10.52 -4.56
N GLN A 178 4.35 -10.40 -5.76
CA GLN A 178 5.09 -10.58 -7.02
C GLN A 178 6.17 -9.49 -7.21
N ALA A 179 5.84 -8.25 -6.90
CA ALA A 179 6.77 -7.13 -6.97
C ALA A 179 7.89 -7.26 -5.93
N ILE A 180 7.60 -7.76 -4.73
CA ILE A 180 8.61 -7.96 -3.68
C ILE A 180 9.45 -9.21 -3.96
N THR A 181 8.83 -10.34 -4.30
CA THR A 181 9.54 -11.61 -4.57
C THR A 181 10.37 -11.56 -5.84
N SER A 182 10.00 -10.76 -6.85
CA SER A 182 10.87 -10.52 -8.00
C SER A 182 12.22 -9.89 -7.60
N ARG A 183 12.25 -9.14 -6.48
CA ARG A 183 13.46 -8.51 -5.92
C ARG A 183 14.13 -9.35 -4.84
N MET A 184 13.33 -10.08 -4.07
CA MET A 184 13.75 -10.94 -2.97
C MET A 184 13.15 -12.36 -3.13
N PRO A 185 13.65 -13.19 -4.08
CA PRO A 185 13.04 -14.50 -4.36
C PRO A 185 13.09 -15.47 -3.19
N ALA A 186 14.07 -15.30 -2.31
CA ALA A 186 14.22 -16.12 -1.11
C ALA A 186 13.24 -15.73 0.01
N LEU A 187 12.54 -14.60 -0.11
CA LEU A 187 11.57 -14.15 0.90
C LEU A 187 10.29 -14.99 0.78
N PRO A 188 9.87 -15.69 1.84
CA PRO A 188 8.62 -16.45 1.81
C PRO A 188 7.43 -15.54 1.46
N LYS A 189 6.52 -16.01 0.61
CA LYS A 189 5.35 -15.22 0.15
C LYS A 189 4.55 -14.60 1.30
N HIS A 190 4.32 -15.36 2.38
CA HIS A 190 3.57 -14.88 3.55
C HIS A 190 4.30 -13.76 4.32
N LEU A 191 5.61 -13.65 4.18
CA LEU A 191 6.42 -12.56 4.75
C LEU A 191 6.66 -11.42 3.76
N ALA A 192 6.52 -11.68 2.45
CA ALA A 192 6.85 -10.71 1.41
C ALA A 192 5.99 -9.44 1.50
N THR A 193 4.66 -9.56 1.57
CA THR A 193 3.77 -8.40 1.74
C THR A 193 4.09 -7.62 3.02
N TYR A 194 4.27 -8.32 4.15
CA TYR A 194 4.52 -7.68 5.46
C TYR A 194 5.88 -6.96 5.52
N THR A 195 6.93 -7.67 5.13
CA THR A 195 8.33 -7.24 5.21
C THR A 195 8.63 -6.23 4.11
N GLY A 196 8.10 -6.43 2.91
CA GLY A 196 8.31 -5.55 1.77
C GLY A 196 7.57 -4.22 1.92
N ASN A 197 6.33 -4.18 2.44
CA ASN A 197 5.67 -2.89 2.71
C ASN A 197 6.42 -2.07 3.77
N THR A 198 6.92 -2.71 4.83
CA THR A 198 7.66 -2.02 5.90
C THR A 198 9.03 -1.54 5.44
N LEU A 199 9.80 -2.40 4.76
CA LEU A 199 11.17 -2.08 4.33
C LEU A 199 11.21 -1.16 3.09
N LEU A 200 10.32 -1.38 2.10
CA LEU A 200 10.36 -0.64 0.83
C LEU A 200 9.71 0.74 0.92
N LEU A 201 8.65 0.90 1.71
CA LEU A 201 7.93 2.18 1.77
C LEU A 201 8.61 3.18 2.70
N ASN A 202 9.12 2.71 3.83
CA ASN A 202 9.62 3.60 4.89
C ASN A 202 11.14 3.80 4.86
N HIS A 203 11.90 2.89 4.23
CA HIS A 203 13.36 2.87 4.35
C HIS A 203 14.11 2.66 3.04
N ASP A 204 13.41 2.71 1.89
CA ASP A 204 14.07 2.65 0.60
C ASP A 204 14.69 4.01 0.25
N TYR A 205 16.02 4.10 0.41
CA TYR A 205 16.83 5.27 0.08
C TYR A 205 17.09 5.40 -1.44
N GLY A 206 16.70 4.40 -2.26
CA GLY A 206 17.10 4.36 -3.68
C GLY A 206 16.26 5.19 -4.64
N ALA A 207 15.09 5.69 -4.24
CA ALA A 207 14.19 6.46 -5.11
C ALA A 207 13.63 7.68 -4.39
N ASP A 208 14.37 8.78 -4.33
CA ASP A 208 13.89 10.02 -3.70
C ASP A 208 12.77 10.66 -4.53
N LEU A 209 11.53 10.54 -4.07
CA LEU A 209 10.36 11.13 -4.73
C LEU A 209 10.41 12.67 -4.74
N ASN A 210 11.21 13.30 -3.86
CA ASN A 210 11.38 14.75 -3.84
C ASN A 210 11.94 15.28 -5.16
N LEU A 211 12.81 14.50 -5.82
CA LEU A 211 13.37 14.82 -7.15
C LEU A 211 12.29 14.96 -8.24
N LEU A 212 11.15 14.27 -8.08
CA LEU A 212 10.01 14.36 -9.00
C LEU A 212 9.02 15.48 -8.62
N ILE A 213 9.08 15.96 -7.39
CA ILE A 213 8.03 16.78 -6.78
C ILE A 213 8.43 18.27 -6.70
N GLU A 214 9.70 18.60 -6.44
CA GLU A 214 10.05 19.98 -6.11
C GLU A 214 10.55 20.80 -7.31
N ASN A 215 9.70 21.66 -7.87
CA ASN A 215 10.15 22.79 -8.69
C ASN A 215 10.97 23.82 -7.88
N GLN A 216 10.89 23.80 -6.55
CA GLN A 216 11.61 24.74 -5.70
C GLN A 216 13.11 24.42 -5.58
N GLU A 217 13.53 23.15 -5.71
CA GLU A 217 14.95 22.81 -5.82
C GLU A 217 15.59 23.34 -7.11
N LEU A 218 14.83 23.48 -8.20
CA LEU A 218 15.32 24.14 -9.41
C LEU A 218 15.72 25.59 -9.12
N ASN A 219 15.05 26.27 -8.18
CA ASN A 219 15.40 27.64 -7.80
C ASN A 219 16.64 27.69 -6.88
N VAL A 220 17.00 26.57 -6.24
CA VAL A 220 18.24 26.42 -5.45
C VAL A 220 19.41 26.07 -6.38
N VAL A 221 19.15 25.37 -7.48
CA VAL A 221 20.14 25.05 -8.52
C VAL A 221 20.22 26.21 -9.51
N SER A 222 21.24 27.06 -9.37
CA SER A 222 21.43 28.22 -10.25
C SER A 222 21.85 27.89 -11.68
N ASP A 223 22.32 26.66 -11.96
CA ASP A 223 22.80 26.22 -13.27
C ASP A 223 21.64 25.89 -14.24
N PRO A 224 21.45 26.64 -15.33
CA PRO A 224 20.39 26.40 -16.30
C PRO A 224 20.46 25.04 -17.01
N VAL A 225 21.67 24.48 -17.20
CA VAL A 225 21.88 23.17 -17.84
C VAL A 225 21.39 22.06 -16.93
N VAL A 226 21.73 22.14 -15.63
CA VAL A 226 21.25 21.18 -14.62
C VAL A 226 19.74 21.27 -14.47
N GLN A 227 19.19 22.49 -14.43
CA GLN A 227 17.74 22.67 -14.40
C GLN A 227 17.04 22.05 -15.62
N GLN A 228 17.60 22.23 -16.81
CA GLN A 228 17.05 21.63 -18.02
C GLN A 228 17.13 20.10 -17.98
N GLY A 229 18.27 19.54 -17.55
CA GLY A 229 18.41 18.09 -17.37
C GLY A 229 17.39 17.50 -16.39
N ILE A 230 17.10 18.20 -15.29
CA ILE A 230 16.04 17.80 -14.34
C ILE A 230 14.65 17.87 -14.99
N ARG A 231 14.36 18.93 -15.75
CA ARG A 231 13.08 19.08 -16.48
C ARG A 231 12.88 17.95 -17.50
N ASP A 232 13.92 17.64 -18.28
CA ASP A 232 13.88 16.57 -19.28
C ASP A 232 13.67 15.22 -18.60
N MET A 233 14.38 14.96 -17.51
CA MET A 233 14.22 13.74 -16.72
C MET A 233 12.79 13.59 -16.18
N ARG A 234 12.22 14.65 -15.56
CA ARG A 234 10.82 14.66 -15.08
C ARG A 234 9.83 14.43 -16.22
N SER A 235 10.07 15.09 -17.35
CA SER A 235 9.27 14.94 -18.56
C SER A 235 9.27 13.48 -19.02
N ASP A 236 10.43 12.83 -19.05
CA ASP A 236 10.55 11.42 -19.41
C ASP A 236 9.80 10.52 -18.42
N TYR A 237 9.96 10.72 -17.11
CA TYR A 237 9.23 9.97 -16.08
C TYR A 237 7.71 10.03 -16.28
N LEU A 238 7.16 11.24 -16.45
CA LEU A 238 5.72 11.42 -16.69
C LEU A 238 5.27 10.75 -18.00
N THR A 239 6.12 10.73 -19.02
CA THR A 239 5.82 10.06 -20.30
C THR A 239 5.76 8.54 -20.11
N ILE A 240 6.77 7.96 -19.46
CA ILE A 240 6.84 6.51 -19.24
C ILE A 240 5.68 6.06 -18.32
N PHE A 241 5.39 6.82 -17.25
CA PHE A 241 4.25 6.52 -16.39
C PHE A 241 2.90 6.76 -17.10
N GLY A 242 2.83 7.75 -17.99
CA GLY A 242 1.69 7.96 -18.88
C GLY A 242 1.41 6.75 -19.79
N ASN A 243 2.45 6.18 -20.40
CA ASN A 243 2.35 4.96 -21.22
C ASN A 243 1.89 3.76 -20.39
N TYR A 244 2.37 3.63 -19.15
CA TYR A 244 1.87 2.63 -18.20
C TYR A 244 0.36 2.79 -17.96
N LEU A 245 -0.09 4.01 -17.63
CA LEU A 245 -1.50 4.31 -17.36
C LEU A 245 -2.37 4.04 -18.59
N GLN A 246 -1.91 4.37 -19.79
CA GLN A 246 -2.64 4.06 -21.03
C GLN A 246 -2.83 2.55 -21.21
N PHE A 247 -1.75 1.78 -21.05
CA PHE A 247 -1.80 0.33 -21.19
C PHE A 247 -2.76 -0.28 -20.17
N PHE A 248 -2.59 0.01 -18.88
CA PHE A 248 -3.44 -0.58 -17.82
C PHE A 248 -4.89 -0.11 -17.89
N ARG A 249 -5.15 1.14 -18.27
CA ARG A 249 -6.51 1.61 -18.52
C ARG A 249 -7.17 0.82 -19.66
N ALA A 250 -6.52 0.75 -20.82
CA ALA A 250 -7.06 0.03 -21.97
C ALA A 250 -7.27 -1.46 -21.67
N TYR A 251 -6.30 -2.06 -20.97
CA TYR A 251 -6.34 -3.47 -20.62
C TYR A 251 -7.45 -3.75 -19.59
N THR A 252 -7.53 -3.01 -18.49
CA THR A 252 -8.52 -3.27 -17.43
C THR A 252 -9.95 -2.89 -17.83
N ILE A 253 -10.17 -1.97 -18.78
CA ILE A 253 -11.50 -1.73 -19.39
C ILE A 253 -12.06 -3.03 -20.01
N SER A 254 -11.21 -3.94 -20.48
CA SER A 254 -11.66 -5.23 -21.01
C SER A 254 -12.27 -6.18 -19.97
N LEU A 255 -12.25 -5.82 -18.68
CA LEU A 255 -13.02 -6.53 -17.64
C LEU A 255 -14.52 -6.44 -17.88
N GLU A 256 -14.97 -5.34 -18.45
CA GLU A 256 -16.39 -5.06 -18.72
C GLU A 256 -16.82 -5.62 -20.08
N GLN A 257 -15.86 -6.07 -20.91
CA GLN A 257 -16.14 -6.68 -22.21
C GLN A 257 -16.42 -8.18 -22.02
N PRO A 258 -17.62 -8.67 -22.36
CA PRO A 258 -17.99 -10.06 -22.11
C PRO A 258 -17.19 -11.02 -22.99
N ASP A 259 -16.82 -12.17 -22.43
CA ASP A 259 -16.27 -13.31 -23.17
C ASP A 259 -17.09 -14.57 -22.80
N PRO A 260 -17.58 -15.35 -23.78
CA PRO A 260 -18.48 -16.47 -23.53
C PRO A 260 -17.82 -17.63 -22.76
N THR A 261 -16.50 -17.76 -22.84
CA THR A 261 -15.76 -18.86 -22.19
C THR A 261 -15.20 -18.41 -20.85
N TYR A 262 -14.65 -17.19 -20.81
CA TYR A 262 -13.87 -16.70 -19.66
C TYR A 262 -14.65 -15.74 -18.76
N GLY A 263 -15.85 -15.32 -19.16
CA GLY A 263 -16.65 -14.30 -18.50
C GLY A 263 -16.31 -12.89 -18.98
N SER A 264 -15.01 -12.57 -19.09
CA SER A 264 -14.53 -11.31 -19.68
C SER A 264 -13.30 -11.48 -20.56
N VAL A 265 -13.13 -10.53 -21.49
CA VAL A 265 -11.95 -10.44 -22.37
C VAL A 265 -10.67 -10.29 -21.55
N PHE A 266 -10.72 -9.54 -20.45
CA PHE A 266 -9.59 -9.43 -19.51
C PHE A 266 -9.15 -10.80 -18.98
N VAL A 267 -10.10 -11.59 -18.46
CA VAL A 267 -9.80 -12.88 -17.84
C VAL A 267 -9.25 -13.88 -18.86
N ARG A 268 -9.71 -13.82 -20.12
CA ARG A 268 -9.12 -14.59 -21.22
C ARG A 268 -7.64 -14.23 -21.38
N HIS A 269 -7.32 -12.95 -21.55
CA HIS A 269 -5.94 -12.50 -21.72
C HIS A 269 -5.07 -12.79 -20.49
N ALA A 270 -5.59 -12.59 -19.28
CA ALA A 270 -4.88 -12.94 -18.05
C ALA A 270 -4.54 -14.44 -17.98
N THR A 271 -5.47 -15.30 -18.42
CA THR A 271 -5.25 -16.76 -18.49
C THR A 271 -4.24 -17.13 -19.58
N GLU A 272 -4.28 -16.47 -20.75
CA GLU A 272 -3.30 -16.66 -21.83
C GLU A 272 -1.89 -16.26 -21.37
N ILE A 273 -1.77 -15.10 -20.73
CA ILE A 273 -0.50 -14.62 -20.15
C ILE A 273 -0.03 -15.62 -19.09
N GLN A 274 -0.87 -16.04 -18.15
CA GLN A 274 -0.50 -17.03 -17.13
C GLN A 274 0.10 -18.30 -17.76
N LYS A 275 -0.50 -18.81 -18.85
CA LYS A 275 0.00 -19.99 -19.57
C LYS A 275 1.34 -19.74 -20.26
N ILE A 276 1.50 -18.59 -20.92
CA ILE A 276 2.78 -18.20 -21.53
C ILE A 276 3.87 -18.15 -20.44
N MET A 277 3.55 -17.54 -19.30
CA MET A 277 4.44 -17.39 -18.16
C MET A 277 4.79 -18.73 -17.50
N SER A 278 3.82 -19.62 -17.30
CA SER A 278 4.07 -20.95 -16.73
C SER A 278 4.95 -21.80 -17.64
N ASN A 279 4.76 -21.69 -18.96
CA ASN A 279 5.56 -22.43 -19.94
C ASN A 279 6.99 -21.88 -20.08
N ALA A 280 7.18 -20.59 -19.84
CA ALA A 280 8.48 -19.94 -19.88
C ALA A 280 9.27 -20.07 -18.56
N THR A 281 8.63 -20.45 -17.45
CA THR A 281 9.29 -20.56 -16.15
C THR A 281 10.10 -21.86 -16.05
N PRO A 282 11.44 -21.83 -15.99
CA PRO A 282 12.24 -23.04 -15.83
C PRO A 282 11.93 -23.73 -14.49
N THR A 283 11.77 -25.06 -14.51
CA THR A 283 11.52 -25.87 -13.31
C THR A 283 12.80 -26.04 -12.49
N ILE A 284 12.72 -25.72 -11.20
CA ILE A 284 13.82 -25.96 -10.26
C ILE A 284 13.71 -27.40 -9.76
N ASP A 285 14.67 -28.24 -10.13
CA ASP A 285 14.81 -29.55 -9.49
C ASP A 285 15.32 -29.36 -8.04
N PRO A 286 14.57 -29.82 -7.01
CA PRO A 286 14.94 -29.68 -5.61
C PRO A 286 16.31 -30.28 -5.28
N ASN A 287 16.75 -31.28 -6.05
CA ASN A 287 18.00 -32.01 -5.85
C ASN A 287 19.20 -31.34 -6.54
N SER A 288 18.97 -30.29 -7.34
CA SER A 288 20.05 -29.58 -8.03
C SER A 288 20.98 -28.85 -7.04
N PRO A 289 22.29 -28.74 -7.34
CA PRO A 289 23.24 -27.93 -6.58
C PRO A 289 22.73 -26.50 -6.31
N LEU A 290 23.04 -25.95 -5.13
CA LEU A 290 22.53 -24.63 -4.69
C LEU A 290 22.85 -23.50 -5.68
N ASN A 291 24.04 -23.52 -6.27
CA ASN A 291 24.47 -22.56 -7.31
C ASN A 291 23.63 -22.66 -8.59
N GLN A 292 23.25 -23.88 -8.99
CA GLN A 292 22.37 -24.12 -10.14
C GLN A 292 20.94 -23.67 -9.84
N ARG A 293 20.41 -24.00 -8.66
CA ARG A 293 19.10 -23.49 -8.19
C ARG A 293 19.08 -21.96 -8.11
N ALA A 294 20.15 -21.33 -7.60
CA ALA A 294 20.30 -19.88 -7.56
C ALA A 294 20.36 -19.26 -8.97
N THR A 295 20.98 -19.94 -9.94
CA THR A 295 21.05 -19.49 -11.33
C THR A 295 19.69 -19.60 -12.03
N ILE A 296 18.97 -20.71 -11.83
CA ILE A 296 17.61 -20.90 -12.35
C ILE A 296 16.66 -19.87 -11.74
N LEU A 297 16.73 -19.64 -10.43
CA LEU A 297 15.96 -18.60 -9.75
C LEU A 297 16.24 -17.21 -10.34
N ARG A 298 17.51 -16.89 -10.64
CA ARG A 298 17.87 -15.63 -11.33
C ARG A 298 17.31 -15.55 -12.74
N GLN A 299 17.19 -16.65 -13.48
CA GLN A 299 16.60 -16.66 -14.82
C GLN A 299 15.07 -16.50 -14.78
N ILE A 300 14.38 -17.10 -13.79
CA ILE A 300 12.94 -16.90 -13.57
C ILE A 300 12.62 -15.41 -13.31
N GLN A 301 13.49 -14.71 -12.58
CA GLN A 301 13.36 -13.27 -12.33
C GLN A 301 13.38 -12.41 -13.60
N LEU A 302 14.02 -12.87 -14.67
CA LEU A 302 14.15 -12.12 -15.92
C LEU A 302 12.93 -12.27 -16.83
N ILE A 303 12.18 -13.37 -16.69
CA ILE A 303 11.09 -13.73 -17.60
C ILE A 303 9.77 -13.07 -17.20
N ASN A 304 9.59 -12.77 -15.90
CA ASN A 304 8.34 -12.24 -15.38
C ASN A 304 8.43 -10.73 -15.10
N PRO A 305 7.98 -9.86 -16.02
CA PRO A 305 7.75 -8.47 -15.66
C PRO A 305 6.78 -8.48 -14.47
N PRO A 306 7.15 -7.90 -13.31
CA PRO A 306 6.38 -7.98 -12.05
C PRO A 306 4.99 -7.29 -12.11
N ILE A 307 4.54 -6.98 -13.31
CA ILE A 307 3.35 -6.23 -13.70
C ILE A 307 2.20 -7.18 -14.08
N PHE A 308 2.48 -8.47 -14.33
CA PHE A 308 1.45 -9.50 -14.57
C PHE A 308 1.53 -10.58 -13.47
N PHE A 309 0.51 -10.62 -12.61
CA PHE A 309 0.40 -11.57 -11.50
C PHE A 309 -0.97 -12.24 -11.62
N TYR A 310 -1.00 -13.47 -12.13
CA TYR A 310 -2.26 -14.20 -12.34
C TYR A 310 -2.09 -15.59 -11.77
N ASP A 311 -2.14 -15.72 -10.45
CA ASP A 311 -2.36 -17.03 -9.85
C ASP A 311 -3.84 -17.43 -9.93
N ASP A 312 -4.13 -18.68 -9.62
CA ASP A 312 -5.48 -19.25 -9.70
C ASP A 312 -6.48 -18.52 -8.80
N GLU A 313 -6.00 -17.98 -7.67
CA GLU A 313 -6.80 -17.20 -6.75
C GLU A 313 -7.15 -15.83 -7.36
N THR A 314 -6.18 -15.12 -7.92
CA THR A 314 -6.40 -13.85 -8.62
C THR A 314 -7.36 -14.03 -9.80
N LEU A 315 -7.18 -15.07 -10.62
CA LEU A 315 -8.09 -15.37 -11.73
C LEU A 315 -9.52 -15.69 -11.27
N ARG A 316 -9.66 -16.34 -10.11
CA ARG A 316 -10.97 -16.56 -9.50
C ARG A 316 -11.58 -15.25 -9.03
N SER A 317 -10.82 -14.40 -8.33
CA SER A 317 -11.25 -13.07 -7.88
C SER A 317 -11.79 -12.23 -9.04
N LEU A 318 -11.08 -12.23 -10.17
CA LEU A 318 -11.46 -11.51 -11.39
C LEU A 318 -12.79 -11.96 -12.00
N LYS A 319 -13.19 -13.22 -11.77
CA LYS A 319 -14.51 -13.74 -12.21
C LYS A 319 -15.60 -13.48 -11.16
N VAL A 320 -15.26 -13.64 -9.89
CA VAL A 320 -16.22 -13.59 -8.78
C VAL A 320 -16.66 -12.16 -8.47
N ILE A 321 -15.73 -11.19 -8.48
CA ILE A 321 -16.05 -9.80 -8.14
C ILE A 321 -17.13 -9.22 -9.07
N PRO A 322 -16.98 -9.21 -10.41
CA PRO A 322 -17.99 -8.62 -11.29
C PRO A 322 -19.34 -9.34 -11.16
N LYS A 323 -19.32 -10.68 -11.07
CA LYS A 323 -20.53 -11.47 -10.92
C LYS A 323 -21.25 -11.20 -9.59
N THR A 324 -20.50 -11.02 -8.50
CA THR A 324 -21.08 -10.71 -7.20
C THR A 324 -21.67 -9.30 -7.20
N ALA A 325 -20.92 -8.33 -7.72
CA ALA A 325 -21.36 -6.93 -7.82
C ALA A 325 -22.60 -6.78 -8.71
N SER A 326 -22.75 -7.56 -9.78
CA SER A 326 -23.92 -7.50 -10.65
C SER A 326 -25.21 -7.99 -9.99
N THR A 327 -25.13 -8.66 -8.84
CA THR A 327 -26.31 -9.11 -8.05
C THR A 327 -26.80 -8.06 -7.07
N PHE A 328 -26.16 -6.89 -7.03
CA PHE A 328 -26.58 -5.81 -6.17
C PHE A 328 -27.96 -5.29 -6.58
N GLY A 329 -28.90 -5.28 -5.64
CA GLY A 329 -30.23 -4.71 -5.87
C GLY A 329 -30.19 -3.18 -5.98
N PRO A 330 -31.22 -2.55 -6.55
CA PRO A 330 -31.28 -1.10 -6.74
C PRO A 330 -31.39 -0.28 -5.43
N LYS A 331 -31.60 -0.94 -4.28
CA LYS A 331 -31.83 -0.31 -2.97
C LYS A 331 -30.81 -0.76 -1.91
N ILE A 332 -29.57 -1.03 -2.31
CA ILE A 332 -28.55 -1.37 -1.32
C ILE A 332 -28.27 -0.18 -0.42
N GLN A 333 -28.42 -0.40 0.88
CA GLN A 333 -28.15 0.56 1.92
C GLN A 333 -26.66 0.57 2.28
N LYS A 334 -26.17 1.75 2.63
CA LYS A 334 -24.83 1.95 3.20
C LYS A 334 -24.81 1.40 4.63
N VAL A 335 -23.80 0.60 4.94
CA VAL A 335 -23.55 0.13 6.31
C VAL A 335 -22.81 1.23 7.09
N GLY A 336 -23.40 1.65 8.21
CA GLY A 336 -22.83 2.66 9.10
C GLY A 336 -21.66 2.13 9.93
N TRP A 337 -21.24 2.92 10.92
CA TRP A 337 -20.28 2.43 11.91
C TRP A 337 -20.89 1.31 12.77
N PRO A 338 -20.07 0.36 13.27
CA PRO A 338 -20.58 -0.72 14.11
C PRO A 338 -21.23 -0.18 15.38
N THR A 339 -22.47 -0.58 15.65
CA THR A 339 -23.28 -0.05 16.76
C THR A 339 -22.58 -0.18 18.11
N LYS A 340 -21.91 -1.32 18.36
CA LYS A 340 -21.18 -1.53 19.62
C LYS A 340 -20.00 -0.55 19.78
N VAL A 341 -19.25 -0.33 18.71
CA VAL A 341 -18.11 0.61 18.70
C VAL A 341 -18.59 2.04 18.90
N VAL A 342 -19.73 2.40 18.29
CA VAL A 342 -20.40 3.70 18.51
C VAL A 342 -20.80 3.88 19.97
N GLN A 343 -21.44 2.88 20.59
CA GLN A 343 -21.83 2.93 22.00
C GLN A 343 -20.62 3.08 22.93
N ASP A 344 -19.54 2.36 22.63
CA ASP A 344 -18.29 2.42 23.40
C ASP A 344 -17.58 3.78 23.25
N ALA A 345 -17.70 4.44 22.08
CA ALA A 345 -17.18 5.79 21.85
C ALA A 345 -18.04 6.88 22.50
N GLN A 346 -19.37 6.69 22.59
CA GLN A 346 -20.28 7.60 23.29
C GLN A 346 -20.12 7.55 24.82
N ASN A 347 -19.74 6.39 25.34
CA ASN A 347 -19.56 6.14 26.78
C ASN A 347 -18.14 5.62 27.07
N PRO A 348 -17.11 6.46 26.89
CA PRO A 348 -15.72 6.03 26.99
C PRO A 348 -15.41 5.51 28.40
N LYS A 349 -15.16 4.21 28.51
CA LYS A 349 -14.70 3.55 29.75
C LYS A 349 -13.30 2.99 29.54
N PRO A 350 -12.44 2.96 30.59
CA PRO A 350 -11.14 2.30 30.50
C PRO A 350 -11.26 0.85 30.02
N ILE A 351 -10.25 0.37 29.31
CA ILE A 351 -10.18 -1.03 28.90
C ILE A 351 -9.79 -1.85 30.11
N VAL A 352 -10.64 -2.81 30.48
CA VAL A 352 -10.42 -3.73 31.60
C VAL A 352 -10.29 -5.18 31.12
N ASP A 353 -9.51 -5.98 31.85
CA ASP A 353 -9.42 -7.41 31.63
C ASP A 353 -10.69 -8.14 32.14
N LYS A 354 -10.72 -9.47 31.99
CA LYS A 354 -11.82 -10.33 32.47
C LYS A 354 -12.05 -10.27 33.99
N ASN A 355 -11.06 -9.81 34.75
CA ASN A 355 -11.10 -9.68 36.21
C ASN A 355 -11.39 -8.22 36.66
N GLY A 356 -11.60 -7.29 35.72
CA GLY A 356 -11.84 -5.89 36.00
C GLY A 356 -10.56 -5.05 36.21
N ILE A 357 -9.38 -5.62 35.97
CA ILE A 357 -8.11 -4.89 36.07
C ILE A 357 -7.97 -3.97 34.86
N VAL A 358 -7.67 -2.69 35.12
CA VAL A 358 -7.48 -1.70 34.05
C VAL A 358 -6.21 -2.03 33.26
N ILE A 359 -6.38 -2.46 32.01
CA ILE A 359 -5.30 -2.68 31.05
C ILE A 359 -4.85 -1.33 30.48
N SER A 360 -5.79 -0.43 30.20
CA SER A 360 -5.50 0.89 29.64
C SER A 360 -6.49 1.94 30.11
N LYS A 361 -5.99 3.15 30.39
CA LYS A 361 -6.81 4.32 30.70
C LYS A 361 -7.53 4.87 29.46
N LEU A 362 -7.08 4.51 28.27
CA LEU A 362 -7.73 4.91 27.02
C LEU A 362 -9.02 4.10 26.82
N PRO A 363 -10.07 4.71 26.26
CA PRO A 363 -11.29 3.98 25.95
C PRO A 363 -11.10 3.02 24.76
N PRO A 364 -11.87 1.93 24.64
CA PRO A 364 -11.80 1.01 23.51
C PRO A 364 -12.17 1.67 22.17
N ALA A 365 -12.93 2.77 22.19
CA ALA A 365 -13.24 3.56 21.01
C ALA A 365 -13.43 5.04 21.39
N TYR A 366 -13.24 5.94 20.42
CA TYR A 366 -13.49 7.37 20.59
C TYR A 366 -13.79 8.06 19.26
N PHE A 367 -14.57 9.14 19.29
CA PHE A 367 -14.81 9.98 18.12
C PHE A 367 -13.83 11.13 18.05
N VAL A 368 -13.59 11.59 16.82
CA VAL A 368 -12.84 12.80 16.53
C VAL A 368 -13.63 13.65 15.55
N ASP A 369 -13.69 14.96 15.78
CA ASP A 369 -14.32 15.92 14.85
C ASP A 369 -13.44 16.19 13.60
N ALA A 370 -13.88 17.11 12.74
CA ALA A 370 -13.12 17.48 11.55
C ALA A 370 -11.79 18.18 11.89
N GLN A 371 -11.73 18.87 13.03
CA GLN A 371 -10.59 19.62 13.52
C GLN A 371 -9.55 18.74 14.24
N GLY A 372 -9.89 17.50 14.59
CA GLY A 372 -9.00 16.59 15.29
C GLY A 372 -9.26 16.51 16.80
N ASN A 373 -10.29 17.16 17.33
CA ASN A 373 -10.62 17.10 18.75
C ASN A 373 -11.47 15.88 19.07
N GLN A 374 -11.21 15.27 20.22
CA GLN A 374 -12.02 14.16 20.71
C GLN A 374 -13.42 14.65 21.11
N VAL A 375 -14.45 13.98 20.62
CA VAL A 375 -15.86 14.29 20.93
C VAL A 375 -16.59 13.05 21.41
N THR A 376 -17.71 13.22 22.12
CA THR A 376 -18.57 12.12 22.57
C THR A 376 -19.87 12.03 21.78
N ASN A 377 -20.27 13.12 21.11
CA ASN A 377 -21.47 13.17 20.29
C ASN A 377 -21.20 12.69 18.86
N ILE A 378 -21.96 11.69 18.41
CA ILE A 378 -21.88 11.15 17.04
C ILE A 378 -22.23 12.19 15.98
N ALA A 379 -23.12 13.15 16.26
CA ALA A 379 -23.51 14.19 15.30
C ALA A 379 -22.35 15.16 14.98
N SER A 380 -21.38 15.27 15.89
CA SER A 380 -20.17 16.10 15.72
C SER A 380 -18.96 15.28 15.27
N ALA A 381 -19.10 13.95 15.17
CA ALA A 381 -18.01 13.05 14.84
C ALA A 381 -17.77 13.01 13.32
N ALA A 382 -16.55 13.34 12.89
CA ALA A 382 -16.10 13.12 11.53
C ALA A 382 -15.42 11.75 11.37
N ARG A 383 -14.77 11.26 12.44
CA ARG A 383 -13.95 10.04 12.43
C ARG A 383 -14.22 9.23 13.69
N LEU A 384 -14.11 7.90 13.56
CA LEU A 384 -14.20 6.94 14.65
C LEU A 384 -12.91 6.14 14.72
N TYR A 385 -12.35 6.02 15.91
CA TYR A 385 -11.15 5.26 16.18
C TYR A 385 -11.42 4.16 17.19
N VAL A 386 -10.74 3.03 17.03
CA VAL A 386 -10.69 1.94 18.00
C VAL A 386 -9.29 1.80 18.56
N ASN A 387 -9.22 1.48 19.84
CA ASN A 387 -8.00 1.24 20.59
C ASN A 387 -7.94 -0.25 20.94
N ILE A 388 -6.93 -0.93 20.41
CA ILE A 388 -6.71 -2.36 20.58
C ILE A 388 -5.51 -2.54 21.49
N PRO A 389 -5.68 -3.10 22.70
CA PRO A 389 -4.55 -3.44 23.54
C PRO A 389 -3.75 -4.58 22.89
N THR A 390 -2.45 -4.39 22.79
CA THR A 390 -1.46 -5.42 22.43
C THR A 390 -0.65 -5.78 23.67
N LEU A 391 0.27 -6.74 23.57
CA LEU A 391 1.07 -7.21 24.73
C LEU A 391 1.80 -6.06 25.43
N ASP A 392 2.45 -5.19 24.67
CA ASP A 392 3.27 -4.09 25.21
C ASP A 392 2.73 -2.69 24.87
N HIS A 393 1.72 -2.58 23.99
CA HIS A 393 1.32 -1.31 23.39
C HIS A 393 -0.19 -1.17 23.20
N MET A 394 -0.59 0.03 22.76
CA MET A 394 -1.95 0.32 22.30
C MET A 394 -1.90 0.60 20.81
N TYR A 395 -2.66 -0.17 20.03
CA TYR A 395 -2.83 0.05 18.61
C TYR A 395 -4.10 0.84 18.34
N THR A 396 -3.98 1.98 17.69
CA THR A 396 -5.13 2.82 17.33
C THR A 396 -5.40 2.77 15.84
N GLN A 397 -6.64 2.42 15.49
CA GLN A 397 -7.08 2.25 14.10
C GLN A 397 -8.32 3.09 13.82
N GLN A 398 -8.29 3.88 12.75
CA GLN A 398 -9.50 4.52 12.25
C GLN A 398 -10.42 3.48 11.61
N ILE A 399 -11.71 3.54 11.96
CA ILE A 399 -12.80 2.75 11.39
C ILE A 399 -13.54 3.63 10.38
N LEU A 400 -13.55 3.19 9.13
CA LEU A 400 -14.28 3.88 8.07
C LEU A 400 -15.73 3.43 8.04
N GLN A 401 -16.66 4.34 7.79
CA GLN A 401 -17.99 3.91 7.35
C GLN A 401 -17.86 3.21 6.00
N GLN A 402 -18.87 2.42 5.63
CA GLN A 402 -18.87 1.84 4.28
C GLN A 402 -18.86 2.96 3.22
N PRO A 403 -17.97 2.90 2.23
CA PRO A 403 -18.00 3.85 1.13
C PRO A 403 -19.20 3.62 0.20
N THR A 404 -19.62 4.66 -0.50
CA THR A 404 -20.79 4.64 -1.40
C THR A 404 -20.50 3.88 -2.69
N TRP A 405 -19.26 3.92 -3.20
CA TRP A 405 -18.87 3.19 -4.41
C TRP A 405 -19.13 1.67 -4.30
N LEU A 406 -19.08 1.12 -3.09
CA LEU A 406 -19.30 -0.31 -2.83
C LEU A 406 -20.80 -0.71 -2.89
N ASN A 407 -21.70 0.24 -3.13
CA ASN A 407 -23.12 -0.04 -3.37
C ASN A 407 -23.49 -0.20 -4.85
N SER A 408 -22.56 0.06 -5.78
CA SER A 408 -22.84 0.01 -7.22
C SER A 408 -21.88 -0.92 -7.94
N TYR A 409 -22.37 -1.55 -9.01
CA TYR A 409 -21.52 -2.33 -9.91
C TYR A 409 -20.37 -1.47 -10.45
N GLN A 410 -20.68 -0.26 -10.92
CA GLN A 410 -19.70 0.68 -11.47
C GLN A 410 -18.57 1.00 -10.48
N GLY A 411 -18.90 1.31 -9.22
CA GLY A 411 -17.89 1.63 -8.21
C GLY A 411 -17.00 0.44 -7.87
N VAL A 412 -17.58 -0.76 -7.78
CA VAL A 412 -16.81 -1.99 -7.60
C VAL A 412 -15.88 -2.26 -8.78
N MET A 413 -16.34 -2.05 -10.02
CA MET A 413 -15.51 -2.25 -11.21
C MET A 413 -14.37 -1.23 -11.29
N LEU A 414 -14.62 0.04 -10.97
CA LEU A 414 -13.56 1.05 -10.92
C LEU A 414 -12.52 0.75 -9.83
N MET A 415 -12.95 0.29 -8.65
CA MET A 415 -12.02 -0.16 -7.60
C MET A 415 -11.22 -1.39 -8.04
N LEU A 416 -11.86 -2.34 -8.73
CA LEU A 416 -11.16 -3.50 -9.31
C LEU A 416 -10.07 -3.06 -10.30
N ARG A 417 -10.40 -2.13 -11.20
CA ARG A 417 -9.46 -1.56 -12.16
C ARG A 417 -8.29 -0.86 -11.47
N ALA A 418 -8.56 -0.07 -10.42
CA ALA A 418 -7.53 0.56 -9.61
C ALA A 418 -6.63 -0.47 -8.92
N CYS A 419 -7.22 -1.53 -8.35
CA CYS A 419 -6.47 -2.63 -7.78
C CYS A 419 -5.54 -3.24 -8.83
N LEU A 420 -5.97 -3.40 -10.09
CA LEU A 420 -5.20 -4.02 -11.17
C LEU A 420 -4.20 -3.07 -11.87
N GLY A 421 -3.98 -1.86 -11.36
CA GLY A 421 -2.98 -0.92 -11.87
C GLY A 421 -3.52 0.23 -12.72
N ASP A 422 -4.83 0.27 -13.04
CA ASP A 422 -5.45 1.47 -13.62
C ASP A 422 -5.76 2.49 -12.54
N PHE A 423 -4.71 3.17 -12.07
CA PHE A 423 -4.84 4.18 -11.02
C PHE A 423 -5.64 5.41 -11.47
N THR A 424 -5.90 5.57 -12.77
CA THR A 424 -6.76 6.66 -13.25
C THR A 424 -8.22 6.47 -12.86
N ALA A 425 -8.64 5.24 -12.58
CA ALA A 425 -9.97 4.94 -12.07
C ALA A 425 -10.26 5.61 -10.72
N LEU A 426 -9.23 5.93 -9.92
CA LEU A 426 -9.36 6.62 -8.63
C LEU A 426 -9.71 8.12 -8.77
N PHE A 427 -9.66 8.68 -9.98
CA PHE A 427 -10.11 10.06 -10.24
C PHE A 427 -11.59 10.15 -10.63
N ASP A 428 -12.28 9.01 -10.75
CA ASP A 428 -13.71 9.00 -11.02
C ASP A 428 -14.47 9.73 -9.89
N PRO A 429 -15.51 10.52 -10.19
CA PRO A 429 -16.23 11.28 -9.17
C PRO A 429 -16.79 10.42 -8.04
N ILE A 430 -17.00 9.12 -8.26
CA ILE A 430 -17.45 8.19 -7.22
C ILE A 430 -16.46 8.05 -6.04
N PHE A 431 -15.20 8.43 -6.22
CA PHE A 431 -14.16 8.41 -5.18
C PHE A 431 -13.78 9.80 -4.67
N THR A 432 -14.51 10.86 -5.03
CA THR A 432 -14.13 12.26 -4.70
C THR A 432 -13.94 12.48 -3.20
N ASP A 433 -14.78 11.83 -2.37
CA ASP A 433 -14.74 11.95 -0.91
C ASP A 433 -13.79 10.94 -0.24
N GLU A 434 -13.10 10.11 -1.03
CA GLU A 434 -12.26 9.03 -0.55
C GLU A 434 -10.79 9.46 -0.55
N LEU A 435 -10.21 9.60 0.64
CA LEU A 435 -8.79 9.87 0.84
C LEU A 435 -7.97 8.58 0.68
N ILE A 436 -7.97 8.03 -0.55
CA ILE A 436 -7.22 6.82 -0.88
C ILE A 436 -5.75 7.14 -1.11
N LEU A 437 -5.47 8.16 -1.93
CA LEU A 437 -4.10 8.54 -2.28
C LEU A 437 -3.72 9.86 -1.62
N ASP A 438 -2.45 10.00 -1.24
CA ASP A 438 -1.94 11.30 -0.81
C ASP A 438 -1.99 12.33 -1.97
N PRO A 439 -2.08 13.63 -1.66
CA PRO A 439 -2.22 14.67 -2.68
C PRO A 439 -1.11 14.67 -3.74
N CYS A 440 0.12 14.28 -3.39
CA CYS A 440 1.24 14.30 -4.31
C CYS A 440 1.26 13.11 -5.25
N MET A 441 0.89 11.91 -4.79
CA MET A 441 0.62 10.79 -5.69
C MET A 441 -0.52 11.09 -6.66
N ARG A 442 -1.59 11.73 -6.18
CA ARG A 442 -2.68 12.21 -7.06
C ARG A 442 -2.15 13.15 -8.14
N CYS A 443 -1.32 14.13 -7.79
CA CYS A 443 -0.74 15.06 -8.77
C CYS A 443 0.18 14.35 -9.79
N ILE A 444 1.01 13.39 -9.37
CA ILE A 444 1.89 12.63 -10.28
C ILE A 444 1.09 11.81 -11.29
N ILE A 445 0.08 11.05 -10.83
CA ILE A 445 -0.76 10.23 -11.71
C ILE A 445 -1.57 11.14 -12.64
N MET A 446 -2.13 12.25 -12.13
CA MET A 446 -2.87 13.24 -12.91
C MET A 446 -2.03 13.83 -14.04
N ASN A 447 -0.82 14.34 -13.75
CA ASN A 447 0.06 14.90 -14.76
C ASN A 447 0.50 13.86 -15.80
N SER A 448 0.73 12.63 -15.37
CA SER A 448 1.08 11.52 -16.27
C SER A 448 -0.09 11.13 -17.17
N ALA A 449 -1.31 11.11 -16.63
CA ALA A 449 -2.53 10.85 -17.38
C ALA A 449 -2.77 11.93 -18.46
N ILE A 450 -2.69 13.21 -18.09
CA ILE A 450 -2.84 14.33 -19.03
C ILE A 450 -1.80 14.25 -20.15
N LYS A 451 -0.54 14.00 -19.79
CA LYS A 451 0.54 13.87 -20.76
C LYS A 451 0.30 12.72 -21.75
N ALA A 452 -0.34 11.67 -21.27
CA ALA A 452 -0.75 10.53 -22.08
C ALA A 452 -2.10 10.74 -22.79
N GLY A 453 -2.70 11.94 -22.76
CA GLY A 453 -4.00 12.19 -23.39
C GLY A 453 -5.17 11.43 -22.75
N ILE A 454 -5.01 10.96 -21.51
CA ILE A 454 -6.06 10.29 -20.75
C ILE A 454 -6.98 11.37 -20.16
N VAL A 455 -8.22 11.42 -20.65
CA VAL A 455 -9.25 12.26 -20.04
C VAL A 455 -9.62 11.71 -18.67
N VAL A 456 -9.48 12.56 -17.65
CA VAL A 456 -9.85 12.33 -16.24
C VAL A 456 -10.79 13.44 -15.78
N SER A 457 -11.70 13.13 -14.87
CA SER A 457 -12.76 14.04 -14.39
C SER A 457 -12.27 15.12 -13.43
N ALA A 458 -11.16 14.88 -12.72
CA ALA A 458 -10.64 15.81 -11.73
C ALA A 458 -9.87 16.98 -12.38
N GLN A 459 -9.96 18.17 -11.77
CA GLN A 459 -9.30 19.38 -12.26
C GLN A 459 -7.80 19.36 -11.93
N PRO A 460 -6.90 19.36 -12.93
CA PRO A 460 -5.46 19.19 -12.69
C PRO A 460 -4.85 20.25 -11.77
N ALA A 461 -5.25 21.51 -11.97
CA ALA A 461 -4.74 22.64 -11.19
C ALA A 461 -5.07 22.50 -9.70
N GLN A 462 -6.28 22.03 -9.37
CA GLN A 462 -6.69 21.81 -7.99
C GLN A 462 -5.89 20.67 -7.35
N VAL A 463 -5.77 19.52 -8.02
CA VAL A 463 -5.07 18.34 -7.47
C VAL A 463 -3.61 18.66 -7.17
N CYS A 464 -2.94 19.39 -8.06
CA CYS A 464 -1.55 19.76 -7.83
C CYS A 464 -1.38 20.88 -6.80
N GLN A 465 -2.37 21.77 -6.64
CA GLN A 465 -2.38 22.73 -5.53
C GLN A 465 -2.48 22.03 -4.17
N GLU A 466 -3.34 21.01 -4.05
CA GLU A 466 -3.47 20.20 -2.83
C GLU A 466 -2.13 19.55 -2.43
N CYS A 467 -1.34 19.09 -3.40
CA CYS A 467 0.03 18.61 -3.13
C CYS A 467 0.95 19.71 -2.62
N GLN A 468 0.94 20.90 -3.22
CA GLN A 468 1.77 22.02 -2.76
C GLN A 468 1.42 22.44 -1.32
N ASP A 469 0.13 22.48 -0.99
CA ASP A 469 -0.35 22.82 0.35
C ASP A 469 0.05 21.75 1.36
N TYR A 470 -0.04 20.47 0.98
CA TYR A 470 0.39 19.33 1.78
C TYR A 470 1.90 19.39 2.08
N LEU A 471 2.74 19.59 1.06
CA LEU A 471 4.20 19.73 1.23
C LEU A 471 4.56 20.93 2.09
N SER A 472 3.90 22.07 1.87
CA SER A 472 4.13 23.29 2.66
C SER A 472 3.80 23.06 4.14
N SER A 473 2.74 22.30 4.43
CA SER A 473 2.35 21.93 5.79
C SER A 473 3.35 20.96 6.43
N LEU A 474 3.81 19.96 5.68
CA LEU A 474 4.85 19.03 6.13
C LEU A 474 6.16 19.74 6.46
N ARG A 475 6.62 20.66 5.61
CA ARG A 475 7.86 21.43 5.87
C ARG A 475 7.74 22.27 7.14
N LYS A 476 6.59 22.93 7.36
CA LYS A 476 6.35 23.66 8.61
C LYS A 476 6.45 22.74 9.83
N LEU A 477 5.85 21.55 9.76
CA LEU A 477 5.90 20.56 10.83
C LEU A 477 7.34 20.09 11.10
N ILE A 478 8.11 19.78 10.05
CA ILE A 478 9.52 19.37 10.16
C ILE A 478 10.35 20.48 10.80
N SER A 479 10.19 21.73 10.37
CA SER A 479 10.89 22.88 10.95
C SER A 479 10.56 23.07 12.43
N GLN A 480 9.29 22.93 12.82
CA GLN A 480 8.86 22.99 14.22
C GLN A 480 9.48 21.86 15.05
N GLN A 481 9.52 20.64 14.52
CA GLN A 481 10.14 19.50 15.19
C GLN A 481 11.65 19.70 15.36
N GLN A 482 12.34 20.20 14.33
CA GLN A 482 13.78 20.51 14.42
C GLN A 482 14.08 21.58 15.46
N GLN A 483 13.24 22.63 15.54
CA GLN A 483 13.36 23.67 16.57
C GLN A 483 13.11 23.12 17.98
N SER A 484 12.16 22.19 18.16
CA SER A 484 11.91 21.55 19.46
C SER A 484 13.01 20.57 19.91
N GLN A 485 13.83 20.08 18.98
CA GLN A 485 14.93 19.14 19.26
C GLN A 485 16.27 19.86 19.52
N GLN A 486 16.41 21.11 19.07
CA GLN A 486 17.47 22.00 19.54
C GLN A 486 17.05 22.46 20.93
N GLY A 487 17.61 21.84 21.97
CA GLY A 487 17.42 22.30 23.36
C GLY A 487 17.77 23.79 23.51
N PRO A 488 17.41 24.42 24.65
CA PRO A 488 17.79 25.81 24.90
C PRO A 488 19.29 25.96 24.65
N PRO A 489 19.72 27.06 23.99
CA PRO A 489 21.14 27.28 23.74
C PRO A 489 21.90 27.13 25.06
N PRO A 490 23.08 26.47 25.05
CA PRO A 490 23.86 26.32 26.26
C PRO A 490 24.01 27.70 26.90
N PRO A 491 23.86 27.80 28.24
CA PRO A 491 24.05 29.06 28.91
C PRO A 491 25.42 29.62 28.51
N PRO A 492 25.52 30.95 28.27
CA PRO A 492 26.78 31.56 27.90
C PRO A 492 27.86 31.12 28.89
N PRO A 493 29.07 30.78 28.42
CA PRO A 493 30.14 30.32 29.29
C PRO A 493 30.34 31.34 30.41
N ASP A 494 30.35 30.85 31.65
CA ASP A 494 30.55 31.68 32.83
C ASP A 494 31.97 32.23 32.81
N LEU A 495 32.12 33.46 32.34
CA LEU A 495 33.39 34.19 32.28
C LEU A 495 33.95 34.53 33.68
N SER A 496 33.28 34.14 34.77
CA SER A 496 33.78 34.33 36.13
C SER A 496 34.77 33.25 36.59
N GLN A 497 34.92 32.15 35.85
CA GLN A 497 36.02 31.20 36.08
C GLN A 497 37.23 31.61 35.25
N GLY A 498 38.13 32.36 35.87
CA GLY A 498 39.46 32.64 35.32
C GLY A 498 40.23 31.35 35.02
N PRO A 499 41.22 31.39 34.10
CA PRO A 499 42.00 30.21 33.74
C PRO A 499 42.74 29.64 34.97
N PRO A 500 42.92 28.31 35.05
CA PRO A 500 43.65 27.67 36.13
C PRO A 500 45.13 28.08 36.21
#